data_AF-A0AAV1U6L7-F1
#
_entry.id   AF-A0AAV1U6L7-F1
#
_cell.length_a   1.000
_cell.length_b   1.000
_cell.length_c   1.000
_cell.angle_alpha   90.00
_cell.angle_beta   90.00
_cell.angle_gamma   90.00
#
_symmetry.space_group_name_H-M   'P 1'
#
loop_
_entity.id
_entity.type
_entity.pdbx_description
1 polymer ?
#
loop_
_entity_poly.entity_id
_entity_poly.type
_entity_poly.pdbx_seq_one_letter_code
_entity_poly.pdbx_strand_id
1 'polypeptide(L)'
;MYVLECSPAEVANVCEETSQEQESGDGSGAADLQVWHARLGHLSTKMLKGMAGCVNGLKIKKNQGVEDDIEICEGCIMGKATVKTFRSHHTDT
;
A
#
# COMPACT_ATOMS: atom_id res chain seq x y z
N MET A 1 28.52 17.20 -19.65
CA MET A 1 27.82 15.93 -19.37
C MET A 1 28.02 15.67 -17.88
N TYR A 2 26.98 15.82 -17.07
CA TYR A 2 27.08 15.59 -15.62
C TYR A 2 26.63 14.16 -15.35
N VAL A 3 27.53 13.34 -14.81
CA VAL A 3 27.22 11.99 -14.34
C VAL A 3 26.72 12.16 -12.90
N LEU A 4 25.45 11.85 -12.65
CA LEU A 4 24.93 11.71 -11.29
C LEU A 4 25.36 10.33 -10.79
N GLU A 5 26.49 10.30 -10.09
CA GLU A 5 26.92 9.11 -9.35
C GLU A 5 25.98 8.91 -8.15
N CYS A 6 25.27 7.78 -8.13
CA CYS A 6 24.42 7.40 -7.00
C CYS A 6 25.33 6.84 -5.90
N SER A 7 25.60 7.64 -4.88
CA SER A 7 26.30 7.18 -3.68
C SER A 7 25.34 6.31 -2.84
N PRO A 8 25.77 5.18 -2.25
CA PRO A 8 24.92 4.40 -1.37
C PRO A 8 24.54 5.26 -0.16
N ALA A 9 23.27 5.64 -0.08
CA ALA A 9 22.74 6.36 1.06
C ALA A 9 22.96 5.53 2.32
N GLU A 10 23.60 6.17 3.29
CA GLU A 10 23.82 5.70 4.65
C GLU A 10 22.57 5.04 5.29
N VAL A 11 22.86 4.00 6.08
CA VAL A 11 21.92 3.24 6.91
C VAL A 11 20.94 4.17 7.63
N ALA A 12 19.68 4.13 7.22
CA ALA A 12 18.59 4.77 7.93
C ALA A 12 18.52 4.20 9.35
N ASN A 13 18.79 5.06 10.32
CA ASN A 13 18.65 4.80 11.75
C ASN A 13 17.19 4.42 12.03
N VAL A 14 16.97 3.14 12.38
CA VAL A 14 15.69 2.63 12.86
C VAL A 14 15.48 3.23 14.24
N CYS A 15 14.46 4.08 14.37
CA CYS A 15 13.98 4.55 15.66
C CYS A 15 13.47 3.33 16.44
N GLU A 16 14.29 2.88 17.39
CA GLU A 16 13.98 1.87 18.36
C GLU A 16 13.02 2.48 19.39
N GLU A 17 11.74 2.10 19.35
CA GLU A 17 10.91 2.09 20.55
C GLU A 17 10.40 0.68 20.79
N THR A 18 10.71 0.22 22.00
CA THR A 18 10.78 -1.15 22.48
C THR A 18 9.41 -1.71 22.89
N SER A 19 9.22 -2.99 22.54
CA SER A 19 8.36 -3.99 23.18
C SER A 19 6.85 -3.83 23.12
N GLN A 20 6.23 -4.61 22.22
CA GLN A 20 5.66 -5.90 22.62
C GLN A 20 5.64 -6.86 21.43
N GLU A 21 6.34 -7.98 21.60
CA GLU A 21 6.34 -9.12 20.71
C GLU A 21 4.94 -9.71 20.59
N GLN A 22 4.50 -9.96 19.35
CA GLN A 22 3.82 -11.20 19.03
C GLN A 22 4.34 -11.69 17.68
N GLU A 23 5.54 -12.28 17.74
CA GLU A 23 5.87 -13.38 16.86
C GLU A 23 4.75 -14.43 16.99
N SER A 24 3.94 -14.54 15.95
CA SER A 24 3.13 -15.72 15.71
C SER A 24 3.49 -16.17 14.31
N GLY A 25 4.38 -17.16 14.30
CA GLY A 25 5.03 -17.66 13.11
C GLY A 25 4.04 -18.16 12.08
N ASP A 26 4.29 -17.73 10.85
CA ASP A 26 4.12 -18.57 9.68
C ASP A 26 5.26 -18.15 8.74
N GLY A 27 6.23 -19.03 8.51
CA GLY A 27 7.34 -18.82 7.57
C GLY A 27 6.88 -18.69 6.10
N SER A 28 5.58 -18.52 5.87
CA SER A 28 5.05 -18.02 4.63
C SER A 28 5.35 -16.53 4.54
N GLY A 29 6.31 -16.15 3.69
CA GLY A 29 6.56 -14.74 3.30
C GLY A 29 5.37 -14.04 2.62
N ALA A 30 4.14 -14.47 2.90
CA ALA A 30 2.92 -13.80 2.55
C ALA A 30 2.65 -12.64 3.51
N ALA A 31 2.40 -11.45 2.96
CA ALA A 31 1.98 -10.30 3.74
C ALA A 31 0.46 -10.12 3.66
N ASP A 32 -0.09 -9.38 4.61
CA ASP A 32 -1.50 -9.01 4.60
C ASP A 32 -1.85 -8.12 3.39
N LEU A 33 -3.11 -8.15 2.96
CA LEU A 33 -3.59 -7.36 1.84
C LEU A 33 -3.39 -5.85 2.06
N GLN A 34 -3.57 -5.36 3.29
CA GLN A 34 -3.36 -3.95 3.62
C GLN A 34 -1.88 -3.54 3.53
N VAL A 35 -0.97 -4.45 3.88
CA VAL A 35 0.48 -4.22 3.74
C VAL A 35 0.87 -4.09 2.28
N TRP A 36 0.35 -4.97 1.42
CA TRP A 36 0.58 -4.86 -0.03
C TRP A 36 -0.08 -3.63 -0.65
N HIS A 37 -1.27 -3.25 -0.17
CA HIS A 37 -1.94 -2.00 -0.54
C HIS A 37 -1.05 -0.78 -0.31
N ALA A 38 -0.49 -0.64 0.90
CA ALA A 38 0.42 0.47 1.20
C ALA A 38 1.72 0.41 0.37
N ARG A 39 2.37 -0.77 0.29
CA ARG A 39 3.65 -0.93 -0.43
C ARG A 39 3.57 -0.64 -1.92
N LEU A 40 2.43 -0.94 -2.55
CA LEU A 40 2.21 -0.75 -3.98
C LEU A 40 1.54 0.60 -4.30
N GLY A 41 1.65 1.58 -3.40
CA GLY A 41 1.19 2.94 -3.63
C GLY A 41 -0.32 3.08 -3.58
N HIS A 42 -0.95 2.45 -2.58
CA HIS A 42 -2.40 2.47 -2.36
C HIS A 42 -3.21 1.85 -3.51
N LEU A 43 -2.67 0.81 -4.14
CA LEU A 43 -3.33 0.06 -5.21
C LEU A 43 -4.64 -0.57 -4.71
N SER A 44 -5.71 -0.52 -5.50
CA SER A 44 -7.00 -1.09 -5.08
C SER A 44 -6.87 -2.55 -4.66
N THR A 45 -7.53 -2.92 -3.57
CA THR A 45 -7.55 -4.30 -3.04
C THR A 45 -8.06 -5.30 -4.07
N LYS A 46 -9.03 -4.91 -4.90
CA LYS A 46 -9.52 -5.70 -6.04
C LYS A 46 -8.41 -6.02 -7.04
N MET A 47 -7.60 -5.02 -7.40
CA MET A 47 -6.49 -5.22 -8.33
C MET A 47 -5.38 -6.06 -7.72
N LEU A 48 -5.08 -5.88 -6.43
CA LEU A 48 -4.13 -6.74 -5.71
C LEU A 48 -4.55 -8.20 -5.69
N LYS A 49 -5.84 -8.48 -5.39
CA LYS A 49 -6.41 -9.84 -5.45
C LYS A 49 -6.25 -10.42 -6.87
N GLY A 50 -6.49 -9.63 -7.91
CA GLY A 50 -6.33 -10.04 -9.31
C GLY A 50 -4.89 -10.27 -9.76
N MET A 51 -3.92 -9.59 -9.13
CA MET A 51 -2.49 -9.75 -9.41
C MET A 51 -1.83 -10.87 -8.59
N ALA A 52 -2.55 -11.48 -7.65
CA ALA A 52 -2.02 -12.55 -6.81
C ALA A 52 -1.48 -13.70 -7.70
N GLY A 53 -0.19 -13.99 -7.57
CA GLY A 53 0.48 -15.02 -8.38
C GLY A 53 0.94 -14.58 -9.77
N CYS A 54 0.72 -13.33 -10.20
CA CYS A 54 1.26 -12.82 -11.46
C CYS A 54 2.76 -12.50 -11.40
N VAL A 55 3.29 -12.25 -10.20
CA VAL A 55 4.71 -11.92 -9.98
C VAL A 55 5.27 -12.73 -8.83
N ASN A 56 6.53 -13.17 -8.97
CA ASN A 56 7.24 -13.82 -7.89
C ASN A 56 7.42 -12.84 -6.73
N GLY A 57 7.04 -13.29 -5.53
CA GLY A 57 7.15 -12.48 -4.30
C GLY A 57 5.87 -11.78 -3.86
N LEU A 58 4.85 -11.64 -4.73
CA LEU A 58 3.54 -11.13 -4.33
C LEU A 58 2.69 -12.26 -3.72
N LYS A 59 2.93 -12.53 -2.44
CA LYS A 59 2.19 -13.52 -1.64
C LYS A 59 1.23 -12.80 -0.72
N ILE A 60 -0.08 -12.98 -0.92
CA ILE A 60 -1.13 -12.34 -0.12
C ILE A 60 -1.72 -13.38 0.84
N LYS A 61 -1.77 -13.06 2.13
CA LYS A 61 -2.45 -13.91 3.13
C LYS A 61 -3.94 -13.98 2.80
N LYS A 62 -4.50 -15.20 2.74
CA LYS A 62 -5.94 -15.40 2.59
C LYS A 62 -6.60 -15.17 3.94
N ASN A 63 -7.14 -13.97 4.19
CA ASN A 63 -7.98 -13.76 5.36
C ASN A 63 -9.34 -14.42 5.11
N GLN A 64 -9.59 -15.53 5.79
CA GLN A 64 -10.94 -16.13 5.87
C GLN A 64 -11.77 -15.25 6.80
N GLY A 65 -12.78 -14.55 6.26
CA GLY A 65 -13.86 -14.00 7.08
C GLY A 65 -13.96 -12.48 7.22
N VAL A 66 -13.17 -11.69 6.50
CA VAL A 66 -13.46 -10.25 6.38
C VAL A 66 -14.30 -10.06 5.12
N GLU A 67 -15.62 -10.11 5.29
CA GLU A 67 -16.59 -9.52 4.37
C GLU A 67 -16.10 -8.11 3.99
N ASP A 68 -16.29 -7.69 2.74
CA ASP A 68 -15.70 -6.51 2.10
C ASP A 68 -16.10 -5.13 2.71
N ASP A 69 -16.31 -5.04 4.03
CA ASP A 69 -16.28 -3.80 4.81
C ASP A 69 -14.84 -3.29 4.93
N ILE A 70 -14.29 -2.90 3.78
CA ILE A 70 -12.98 -2.29 3.67
C ILE A 70 -13.14 -0.85 4.16
N GLU A 71 -12.79 -0.61 5.42
CA GLU A 71 -12.43 0.72 5.89
C GLU A 71 -11.48 1.34 4.85
N ILE A 72 -11.90 2.46 4.24
CA ILE A 72 -11.12 3.10 3.19
C ILE A 72 -9.82 3.58 3.81
N CYS A 73 -8.68 3.09 3.32
CA CYS A 73 -7.36 3.47 3.80
C CYS A 73 -7.22 5.00 3.90
N GLU A 74 -6.78 5.50 5.06
CA GLU A 74 -6.63 6.94 5.33
C GLU A 74 -5.82 7.66 4.25
N GLY A 75 -4.73 7.05 3.78
CA GLY A 75 -3.91 7.57 2.68
C GLY A 75 -4.67 7.73 1.37
N CYS A 76 -5.61 6.83 1.06
CA CYS A 76 -6.50 6.97 -0.10
C CYS A 76 -7.47 8.15 0.08
N ILE A 77 -8.04 8.32 1.27
CA ILE A 77 -8.98 9.40 1.58
C ILE A 77 -8.28 10.75 1.37
N MET A 78 -7.14 10.93 2.04
CA MET A 78 -6.35 12.17 1.94
C MET A 78 -5.89 12.42 0.51
N GLY A 79 -5.38 11.40 -0.19
CA GLY A 79 -4.91 11.53 -1.57
C GLY A 79 -6.02 11.98 -2.52
N LYS A 80 -7.23 11.41 -2.41
CA LYS A 80 -8.36 11.76 -3.28
C LYS A 80 -9.01 13.10 -2.91
N ALA A 81 -8.99 13.50 -1.64
CA ALA A 81 -9.56 14.77 -1.20
C ALA A 81 -8.87 16.00 -1.82
N THR A 82 -7.62 15.87 -2.25
CA THR A 82 -6.85 16.97 -2.87
C THR A 82 -7.18 17.21 -4.35
N VAL A 83 -7.90 16.29 -5.00
CA VAL A 83 -8.24 16.40 -6.42
C VAL A 83 -9.50 17.26 -6.57
N LYS A 84 -9.35 18.49 -7.06
CA LYS A 84 -10.50 19.31 -7.46
C LYS A 84 -11.25 18.61 -8.59
N THR A 85 -12.57 18.51 -8.47
CA THR A 85 -13.41 18.07 -9.59
C THR A 85 -13.24 19.04 -10.75
N PHE A 86 -13.25 18.51 -11.99
CA PHE A 86 -13.31 19.37 -13.16
C PHE A 86 -14.58 20.23 -13.06
N ARG A 87 -14.46 21.54 -13.33
CA ARG A 87 -15.63 22.43 -13.36
C ARG A 87 -16.61 21.84 -14.36
N SER A 88 -17.84 21.54 -13.92
CA SER A 88 -18.90 21.28 -14.88
C SER A 88 -19.14 22.59 -15.64
N HIS A 89 -19.12 22.54 -16.95
CA HIS A 89 -19.71 23.60 -17.76
C HIS A 89 -21.24 23.46 -17.59
N HIS A 90 -21.76 23.90 -16.45
CA HIS A 90 -23.16 24.29 -16.37
C HIS A 90 -23.28 25.57 -17.19
N THR A 91 -23.68 25.44 -18.44
CA THR A 91 -24.29 26.56 -19.16
C THR A 91 -25.63 26.78 -18.49
N ASP A 92 -25.68 27.73 -17.55
CA ASP A 92 -26.94 28.34 -17.14
C ASP A 92 -27.54 29.03 -18.37
N THR A 93 -28.58 28.43 -18.93
CA THR A 93 -29.51 29.02 -19.89
C THR A 93 -30.88 29.05 -19.27
#